data_AF-G0QS63-F1
#
_entry.id   AF-G0QS63-F1
#
_cell.length_a   1.000
_cell.length_b   1.000
_cell.length_c   1.000
_cell.angle_alpha   90.00
_cell.angle_beta   90.00
_cell.angle_gamma   90.00
#
_symmetry.space_group_name_H-M   'P 1'
#
loop_
_entity.id
_entity.type
_entity.pdbx_description
1 polymer ?
#
loop_
_entity_poly.entity_id
_entity_poly.type
_entity_poly.pdbx_seq_one_letter_code
_entity_poly.pdbx_strand_id
1 'polypeptide(L)'
;MVKHTPECSYLEKLLVPNDGSGFTLRTSYNEENKLQANKLFQENYQFNNLRDQKIDKIQPLKETNAEKRERLEQKQNTLDQWYGLQKKTNLTLEEKNQLVLLKLKGYINPKMHFKSSDMKNIPKYFQVGTVIGGSDYGVGIEKISRKKRQNNIANELIELDKKAQFTKKKFGEIQKNKFKIAKVSKLQKKLKKTLNI
;
A
#
# COMPACT_ATOMS: atom_id res chain seq x y z
N MET A 1 -21.44 6.33 93.88
CA MET A 1 -20.51 6.51 92.73
C MET A 1 -19.20 5.83 93.07
N VAL A 2 -18.93 4.66 92.48
CA VAL A 2 -17.60 4.03 92.52
C VAL A 2 -17.16 3.87 91.08
N LYS A 3 -16.01 4.46 90.77
CA LYS A 3 -15.44 4.65 89.44
C LYS A 3 -15.05 3.28 88.86
N HIS A 4 -15.47 3.00 87.65
CA HIS A 4 -14.98 1.86 86.88
C HIS A 4 -13.52 2.14 86.51
N THR A 5 -12.60 1.31 87.00
CA THR A 5 -11.19 1.34 86.62
C THR A 5 -11.05 0.73 85.22
N PRO A 6 -10.26 1.33 84.31
CA PRO A 6 -9.95 0.71 83.03
C PRO A 6 -8.81 -0.28 83.27
N GLU A 7 -9.13 -1.46 83.81
CA GLU A 7 -8.15 -2.54 83.87
C GLU A 7 -8.02 -3.19 82.48
N CYS A 8 -6.80 -3.07 81.94
CA CYS A 8 -6.16 -4.05 81.08
C CYS A 8 -6.79 -4.43 79.72
N SER A 9 -7.24 -3.48 78.90
CA SER A 9 -7.58 -3.77 77.48
C SER A 9 -6.36 -4.04 76.57
N TYR A 10 -5.14 -3.78 77.05
CA TYR A 10 -3.91 -3.97 76.29
C TYR A 10 -3.36 -5.40 76.37
N LEU A 11 -3.74 -6.17 77.40
CA LEU A 11 -3.23 -7.51 77.63
C LEU A 11 -4.01 -8.60 76.88
N GLU A 12 -5.28 -8.36 76.54
CA GLU A 12 -6.09 -9.31 75.76
C GLU A 12 -5.64 -9.41 74.29
N LYS A 13 -5.06 -8.35 73.72
CA LYS A 13 -4.60 -8.35 72.31
C LYS A 13 -3.33 -9.15 72.07
N LEU A 14 -2.68 -9.63 73.12
CA LEU A 14 -1.41 -10.36 73.06
C LEU A 14 -1.53 -11.85 73.35
N LEU A 15 -2.75 -12.37 73.59
CA LEU A 15 -2.98 -13.76 73.95
C LEU A 15 -3.71 -14.50 72.82
N VAL A 16 -3.05 -15.52 72.26
CA VAL A 16 -3.66 -16.55 71.40
C VAL A 16 -3.96 -17.77 72.29
N PRO A 17 -5.08 -18.50 72.09
CA PRO A 17 -5.40 -19.67 72.91
C PRO A 17 -4.30 -20.74 72.87
N ASN A 18 -3.91 -21.22 74.06
CA ASN A 18 -2.83 -22.18 74.29
C ASN A 18 -3.04 -23.52 73.56
N ASP A 19 -2.28 -23.75 72.50
CA ASP A 19 -2.12 -24.99 71.76
C ASP A 19 -1.05 -25.93 72.39
N GLY A 20 -0.83 -25.79 73.70
CA GLY A 20 -0.08 -26.76 74.51
C GLY A 20 1.45 -26.72 74.37
N SER A 21 2.00 -25.75 73.65
CA SER A 21 3.44 -25.45 73.66
C SER A 21 3.68 -24.10 74.34
N GLY A 22 4.60 -24.07 75.31
CA GLY A 22 4.77 -22.96 76.27
C GLY A 22 4.92 -21.58 75.65
N PHE A 23 4.50 -20.56 76.42
CA PHE A 23 4.51 -19.13 76.10
C PHE A 23 5.68 -18.69 75.21
N THR A 24 5.38 -18.28 73.97
CA THR A 24 6.29 -17.49 73.13
C THR A 24 5.76 -16.06 73.05
N LEU A 25 6.62 -15.07 73.33
CA LEU A 25 6.32 -13.68 72.96
C LEU A 25 6.30 -13.64 71.43
N ARG A 26 5.11 -13.55 70.83
CA ARG A 26 4.99 -13.34 69.39
C ARG A 26 5.52 -11.92 69.12
N THR A 27 6.76 -11.82 68.63
CA THR A 27 7.30 -10.55 68.14
C THR A 27 6.60 -10.22 66.82
N SER A 28 5.30 -9.89 66.89
CA SER A 28 4.46 -9.51 65.74
C SER A 28 4.95 -8.23 65.06
N TYR A 29 5.85 -7.49 65.70
CA TYR A 29 6.49 -6.28 65.18
C TYR A 29 6.98 -6.43 63.73
N ASN A 30 7.60 -7.55 63.38
CA ASN A 30 8.10 -7.79 62.02
C ASN A 30 6.96 -8.04 61.01
N GLU A 31 5.88 -8.70 61.43
CA GLU A 31 4.71 -8.94 60.57
C GLU A 31 3.89 -7.67 60.40
N GLU A 32 3.70 -6.90 61.48
CA GLU A 32 3.00 -5.62 61.50
C GLU A 32 3.72 -4.57 60.66
N ASN A 33 5.05 -4.47 60.78
CA ASN A 33 5.85 -3.60 59.91
C ASN A 33 5.76 -4.03 58.44
N LYS A 34 5.75 -5.33 58.16
CA LYS A 34 5.52 -5.84 56.79
C LYS A 34 4.15 -5.42 56.27
N LEU A 35 3.13 -5.51 57.11
CA LEU A 35 1.75 -5.20 56.75
C LEU A 35 1.57 -3.69 56.53
N GLN A 36 2.19 -2.87 57.37
CA GLN A 36 2.22 -1.41 57.25
C GLN A 36 3.01 -0.96 56.01
N ALA A 37 4.17 -1.56 55.75
CA ALA A 37 4.97 -1.30 54.55
C ALA A 37 4.21 -1.69 53.28
N ASN A 38 3.55 -2.85 53.27
CA ASN A 38 2.73 -3.29 52.14
C ASN A 38 1.53 -2.36 51.92
N LYS A 39 0.88 -1.90 52.99
CA LYS A 39 -0.23 -0.95 52.91
C LYS A 39 0.23 0.39 52.33
N LEU A 40 1.32 0.95 52.85
CA LEU A 40 1.94 2.18 52.32
C LEU A 40 2.36 2.01 50.85
N PHE A 41 2.88 0.85 50.47
CA PHE A 41 3.23 0.55 49.09
C PHE A 41 1.99 0.53 48.18
N GLN A 42 0.89 -0.10 48.59
CA GLN A 42 -0.36 -0.13 47.83
C GLN A 42 -0.98 1.26 47.69
N GLU A 43 -0.97 2.05 48.77
CA GLU A 43 -1.49 3.42 48.78
C GLU A 43 -0.68 4.34 47.86
N ASN A 44 0.65 4.20 47.85
CA ASN A 44 1.55 5.02 47.04
C ASN A 44 1.90 4.41 45.67
N TYR A 45 1.24 3.32 45.27
CA TYR A 45 1.52 2.70 43.98
C TYR A 45 1.07 3.62 42.85
N GLN A 46 2.06 4.21 42.16
CA GLN A 46 1.94 5.30 41.18
C GLN A 46 0.91 5.06 40.06
N PHE A 47 0.50 3.81 39.83
CA PHE A 47 -0.44 3.42 38.77
C PHE A 47 -1.90 3.25 39.24
N ASN A 48 -2.18 3.33 40.54
CA ASN A 48 -3.56 3.19 41.05
C ASN A 48 -4.45 4.38 40.66
N ASN A 49 -3.87 5.58 40.51
CA ASN A 49 -4.58 6.82 40.16
C ASN A 49 -4.79 7.02 38.64
N LEU A 50 -4.41 6.05 37.80
CA LEU A 50 -4.49 6.15 36.33
C LEU A 50 -5.66 5.35 35.72
N ARG A 51 -6.43 4.62 36.52
CA ARG A 51 -7.27 3.52 36.01
C ARG A 51 -8.43 3.93 35.09
N ASP A 52 -9.06 5.09 35.26
CA ASP A 52 -10.45 5.18 34.75
C ASP A 52 -10.71 6.18 33.61
N GLN A 53 -9.77 7.04 33.19
CA GLN A 53 -10.07 8.05 32.15
C GLN A 53 -9.02 8.23 31.06
N LYS A 54 -7.81 7.68 31.23
CA LYS A 54 -6.72 7.85 30.26
C LYS A 54 -6.33 6.57 29.53
N ILE A 55 -6.61 5.39 30.08
CA ILE A 55 -6.12 4.12 29.50
C ILE A 55 -6.65 3.89 28.08
N ASP A 56 -7.93 4.16 27.84
CA ASP A 56 -8.55 4.01 26.51
C ASP A 56 -8.05 5.01 25.46
N LYS A 57 -7.42 6.11 25.89
CA LYS A 57 -6.85 7.14 25.01
C LYS A 57 -5.38 6.93 24.71
N ILE A 58 -4.74 5.92 25.32
CA ILE A 58 -3.33 5.63 25.09
C ILE A 58 -3.23 4.78 23.83
N GLN A 59 -2.56 5.33 22.82
CA GLN A 59 -2.27 4.60 21.59
C GLN A 59 -1.42 3.36 21.95
N PRO A 60 -1.75 2.17 21.39
CA PRO A 60 -1.00 0.96 21.70
C PRO A 60 0.47 1.14 21.29
N LEU A 61 1.38 0.73 22.17
CA LEU A 61 2.84 0.80 21.94
C LEU A 61 3.31 -0.02 20.73
N LYS A 62 2.48 -0.97 20.27
CA LYS A 62 2.73 -1.81 19.10
C LYS A 62 1.54 -1.74 18.16
N GLU A 63 1.85 -1.53 16.89
CA GLU A 63 0.87 -1.57 15.81
C GLU A 63 0.14 -2.92 15.76
N THR A 64 -1.16 -2.88 15.49
CA THR A 64 -1.92 -4.11 15.22
C THR A 64 -1.51 -4.72 13.86
N ASN A 65 -1.80 -6.00 13.65
CA ASN A 65 -1.55 -6.65 12.36
C ASN A 65 -2.31 -5.97 11.21
N ALA A 66 -3.48 -5.38 11.48
CA ALA A 66 -4.28 -4.66 10.49
C ALA A 66 -3.60 -3.33 10.11
N GLU A 67 -3.20 -2.52 11.08
CA GLU A 67 -2.45 -1.27 10.86
C GLU A 67 -1.13 -1.53 10.13
N LYS A 68 -0.42 -2.61 10.50
CA LYS A 68 0.81 -3.01 9.81
C LYS A 68 0.56 -3.32 8.34
N ARG A 69 -0.55 -3.98 7.99
CA ARG A 69 -0.94 -4.26 6.60
C ARG A 69 -1.29 -2.97 5.86
N GLU A 70 -2.10 -2.11 6.45
CA GLU A 70 -2.49 -0.83 5.84
C GLU A 70 -1.26 0.04 5.56
N ARG A 71 -0.33 0.16 6.50
CA ARG A 71 0.93 0.89 6.31
C ARG A 71 1.76 0.32 5.16
N LEU A 72 1.81 -1.01 5.02
CA LEU A 72 2.52 -1.67 3.91
C LEU A 72 1.83 -1.41 2.56
N GLU A 73 0.49 -1.36 2.53
CA GLU A 73 -0.27 -1.02 1.33
C GLU A 73 -0.07 0.45 0.93
N GLN A 74 -0.09 1.37 1.90
CA GLN A 74 0.20 2.79 1.68
C GLN A 74 1.62 2.99 1.13
N LYS A 75 2.62 2.28 1.68
CA LYS A 75 3.99 2.26 1.15
C LYS A 75 4.10 1.64 -0.24
N GLN A 76 3.20 0.73 -0.62
CA GLN A 76 3.15 0.19 -1.99
C GLN A 76 2.39 1.10 -2.95
N ASN A 77 1.57 2.03 -2.46
CA ASN A 77 0.83 2.96 -3.30
C ASN A 77 1.70 4.09 -3.82
N THR A 78 2.85 4.35 -3.20
CA THR A 78 3.81 5.38 -3.61
C THR A 78 5.19 4.76 -3.75
N LEU A 79 5.98 5.26 -4.70
CA LEU A 79 7.36 4.82 -4.90
C LEU A 79 8.29 5.86 -4.29
N ASP A 80 8.65 5.68 -3.02
CA ASP A 80 9.49 6.63 -2.26
C ASP A 80 10.86 6.87 -2.92
N GLN A 81 11.44 5.83 -3.53
CA GLN A 81 12.71 5.93 -4.26
C GLN A 81 12.64 6.85 -5.48
N TRP A 82 11.43 7.17 -5.95
CA TRP A 82 11.20 8.00 -7.13
C TRP A 82 10.19 9.11 -6.82
N TYR A 83 10.58 10.01 -5.93
CA TYR A 83 9.83 11.23 -5.58
C TYR A 83 8.36 10.99 -5.23
N GLY A 84 8.03 9.82 -4.64
CA GLY A 84 6.67 9.48 -4.26
C GLY A 84 5.75 9.18 -5.46
N LEU A 85 6.28 8.67 -6.57
CA LEU A 85 5.48 8.36 -7.76
C LEU A 85 4.34 7.39 -7.42
N GLN A 86 3.12 7.83 -7.70
CA GLN A 86 1.91 7.11 -7.32
C GLN A 86 1.66 5.88 -8.21
N LYS A 87 1.17 4.81 -7.59
CA LYS A 87 0.69 3.60 -8.26
C LYS A 87 -0.65 3.87 -8.90
N LYS A 88 -0.79 3.52 -10.18
CA LYS A 88 -2.08 3.57 -10.89
C LYS A 88 -2.78 2.22 -10.73
N THR A 89 -3.78 2.16 -9.84
CA THR A 89 -4.58 0.96 -9.57
C THR A 89 -5.69 0.77 -10.61
N ASN A 90 -6.42 1.85 -10.93
CA ASN A 90 -7.51 1.84 -11.90
C ASN A 90 -7.07 2.54 -13.19
N LEU A 91 -6.66 1.75 -14.18
CA LEU A 91 -6.33 2.25 -15.51
C LEU A 91 -7.59 2.43 -16.37
N THR A 92 -7.81 3.64 -16.84
CA THR A 92 -8.83 3.93 -17.87
C THR A 92 -8.47 3.29 -19.21
N LEU A 93 -9.45 3.10 -20.09
CA LEU A 93 -9.20 2.52 -21.41
C LEU A 93 -8.26 3.40 -22.25
N GLU A 94 -8.40 4.73 -22.15
CA GLU A 94 -7.55 5.68 -22.88
C GLU A 94 -6.08 5.59 -22.46
N GLU A 95 -5.82 5.53 -21.15
CA GLU A 95 -4.46 5.36 -20.62
C GLU A 95 -3.86 4.02 -21.06
N LYS A 96 -4.63 2.93 -21.03
CA LYS A 96 -4.18 1.62 -21.53
C LYS A 96 -3.79 1.70 -23.00
N ASN A 97 -4.61 2.34 -23.83
CA ASN A 97 -4.34 2.50 -25.26
C ASN A 97 -3.05 3.29 -25.50
N GLN A 98 -2.80 4.35 -24.73
CA GLN A 98 -1.55 5.12 -24.82
C GLN A 98 -0.33 4.28 -24.45
N LEU A 99 -0.41 3.47 -23.39
CA LEU A 99 0.70 2.60 -22.97
C LEU A 99 0.98 1.49 -23.99
N VAL A 100 -0.07 0.91 -24.57
CA VAL A 100 0.06 -0.06 -25.68
C VAL A 100 0.69 0.62 -26.90
N LEU A 101 0.30 1.85 -27.19
CA LEU A 101 0.88 2.61 -28.30
C LEU A 101 2.38 2.85 -28.11
N LEU A 102 2.82 3.23 -26.91
CA LEU A 102 4.24 3.38 -26.58
C LEU A 102 5.01 2.06 -26.72
N LYS A 103 4.40 0.93 -26.37
CA LYS A 103 4.98 -0.40 -26.60
C LYS A 103 5.16 -0.67 -28.10
N LEU A 104 4.22 -0.24 -28.92
CA LEU A 104 4.21 -0.44 -30.37
C LEU A 104 4.90 0.68 -31.16
N LYS A 105 5.61 1.62 -30.52
CA LYS A 105 6.20 2.80 -31.17
C LYS A 105 7.06 2.50 -32.41
N GLY A 106 7.76 1.36 -32.42
CA GLY A 106 8.60 0.93 -33.55
C GLY A 106 7.82 0.59 -34.82
N TYR A 107 6.50 0.40 -34.74
CA TYR A 107 5.65 0.06 -35.88
C TYR A 107 4.83 1.25 -36.41
N ILE A 108 4.86 2.38 -35.71
CA ILE A 108 4.05 3.55 -36.04
C ILE A 108 4.60 4.27 -37.28
N ASN A 109 5.92 4.47 -37.32
CA ASN A 109 6.58 5.20 -38.41
C ASN A 109 7.64 4.30 -39.07
N PRO A 110 7.54 3.99 -40.36
CA PRO A 110 8.49 3.12 -41.05
C PRO A 110 9.90 3.71 -41.17
N LYS A 111 10.05 5.04 -41.06
CA LYS A 111 11.34 5.73 -41.19
C LYS A 111 12.08 5.87 -39.86
N MET A 112 11.42 5.62 -38.74
CA MET A 112 12.01 5.78 -37.42
C MET A 112 12.12 4.43 -36.73
N HIS A 113 13.36 3.96 -36.58
CA HIS A 113 13.65 2.73 -35.86
C HIS A 113 13.99 3.07 -34.40
N PHE A 114 13.06 2.75 -33.50
CA PHE A 114 13.27 2.87 -32.06
C PHE A 114 13.87 1.59 -31.49
N LYS A 115 14.51 1.70 -30.32
CA LYS A 115 14.83 0.53 -29.50
C LYS A 115 13.56 -0.26 -29.15
N SER A 116 13.67 -1.59 -29.15
CA SER A 116 12.60 -2.49 -28.75
C SER A 116 12.08 -2.14 -27.36
N SER A 117 10.78 -2.35 -27.14
CA SER A 117 10.20 -2.15 -25.81
C SER A 117 10.43 -3.40 -24.95
N ASP A 118 11.12 -3.23 -23.82
CA ASP A 118 11.32 -4.30 -22.83
C ASP A 118 10.08 -4.52 -21.95
N MET A 119 9.01 -3.77 -22.19
CA MET A 119 7.76 -3.82 -21.42
C MET A 119 7.01 -5.13 -21.68
N LYS A 120 7.19 -6.11 -20.79
CA LYS A 120 6.37 -7.34 -20.78
C LYS A 120 4.91 -7.01 -20.46
N ASN A 121 4.69 -6.30 -19.34
CA ASN A 121 3.38 -5.90 -18.84
C ASN A 121 3.22 -4.37 -18.84
N ILE A 122 1.98 -3.91 -18.69
CA ILE A 122 1.67 -2.49 -18.47
C ILE A 122 2.32 -2.04 -17.14
N PRO A 123 3.01 -0.89 -17.10
CA PRO A 123 3.69 -0.41 -15.90
C PRO A 123 2.70 -0.05 -14.80
N LYS A 124 3.05 -0.34 -13.56
CA LYS A 124 2.21 -0.08 -12.38
C LYS A 124 2.30 1.37 -11.89
N TYR A 125 3.48 1.97 -12.02
CA TYR A 125 3.77 3.35 -11.64
C TYR A 125 4.06 4.13 -12.91
N PHE A 126 3.23 5.11 -13.22
CA PHE A 126 3.45 6.02 -14.33
C PHE A 126 2.64 7.31 -14.11
N GLN A 127 3.08 8.37 -14.78
CA GLN A 127 2.39 9.65 -14.81
C GLN A 127 2.29 10.11 -16.25
N VAL A 128 1.15 10.69 -16.61
CA VAL A 128 0.95 11.36 -17.89
C VAL A 128 1.16 12.85 -17.64
N GLY A 129 2.11 13.44 -18.36
CA GLY A 129 2.43 14.86 -18.27
C GLY A 129 2.39 15.51 -19.65
N THR A 130 2.21 16.82 -19.66
CA THR A 130 2.26 17.64 -20.88
C THR A 130 3.60 18.36 -20.94
N VAL A 131 4.23 18.38 -22.12
CA VAL A 131 5.46 19.14 -22.32
C VAL A 131 5.16 20.64 -22.25
N ILE A 132 5.75 21.31 -21.27
CA ILE A 132 5.69 22.77 -21.13
C ILE A 132 6.90 23.33 -21.86
N GLY A 133 6.65 24.28 -22.76
CA GLY A 133 7.75 24.88 -23.50
C GLY A 133 8.56 25.85 -22.63
N GLY A 134 9.86 25.58 -22.42
CA GLY A 134 10.86 26.55 -21.98
C GLY A 134 11.07 27.75 -22.92
N SER A 135 11.72 28.79 -22.39
CA SER A 135 12.02 30.05 -23.09
C SER A 135 13.17 29.92 -24.09
N ASP A 136 14.01 28.89 -23.97
CA ASP A 136 15.31 28.76 -24.66
C ASP A 136 15.29 27.82 -25.88
N TYR A 137 14.11 27.45 -26.40
CA TYR A 137 14.10 26.74 -27.67
C TYR A 137 14.47 27.72 -28.78
N GLY A 138 15.69 27.55 -29.30
CA GLY A 138 16.22 28.35 -30.40
C GLY A 138 15.27 28.44 -31.60
N VAL A 139 15.48 29.48 -32.39
CA VAL A 139 14.80 29.77 -33.65
C VAL A 139 14.84 28.51 -34.54
N GLY A 140 13.70 27.82 -34.69
CA GLY A 140 13.60 26.62 -35.55
C GLY A 140 12.86 25.42 -34.95
N ILE A 141 12.57 25.40 -33.64
CA ILE A 141 11.70 24.36 -33.05
C ILE A 141 10.24 24.83 -33.16
N GLU A 142 9.46 24.20 -34.06
CA GLU A 142 8.05 24.51 -34.24
C GLU A 142 7.23 24.15 -32.98
N LYS A 143 6.77 25.16 -32.25
CA LYS A 143 5.77 24.97 -31.19
C LYS A 143 4.47 24.46 -31.81
N ILE A 144 3.90 23.39 -31.25
CA ILE A 144 2.59 22.90 -31.69
C ILE A 144 1.56 24.01 -31.46
N SER A 145 0.93 24.46 -32.56
CA SER A 145 -0.14 25.46 -32.54
C SER A 145 -1.31 24.98 -31.67
N ARG A 146 -1.99 25.88 -30.95
CA ARG A 146 -3.08 25.52 -30.02
C ARG A 146 -4.12 24.57 -30.62
N LYS A 147 -4.51 24.77 -31.89
CA LYS A 147 -5.51 23.95 -32.60
C LYS A 147 -5.08 22.50 -32.87
N LYS A 148 -3.76 22.24 -32.94
CA LYS A 148 -3.21 20.91 -33.18
C LYS A 148 -2.90 20.16 -31.88
N ARG A 149 -3.02 20.82 -30.72
CA ARG A 149 -2.77 20.18 -29.42
C ARG A 149 -3.96 19.30 -29.09
N GLN A 150 -3.68 18.05 -28.79
CA GLN A 150 -4.68 17.08 -28.35
C GLN A 150 -4.49 16.76 -26.87
N ASN A 151 -5.56 16.27 -26.24
CA ASN A 151 -5.52 15.86 -24.83
C ASN A 151 -4.64 14.61 -24.64
N ASN A 152 -4.60 13.74 -25.64
CA ASN A 152 -4.02 12.40 -25.58
C ASN A 152 -3.07 12.16 -26.77
N ILE A 153 -1.96 11.45 -26.52
CA ILE A 153 -0.98 11.07 -27.55
C ILE A 153 -1.62 10.20 -28.63
N ALA A 154 -2.55 9.31 -28.24
CA ALA A 154 -3.27 8.46 -29.19
C ALA A 154 -4.12 9.28 -30.18
N ASN A 155 -4.78 10.34 -29.70
CA ASN A 155 -5.60 11.21 -30.54
C ASN A 155 -4.73 12.02 -31.50
N GLU A 156 -3.61 12.57 -31.00
CA GLU A 156 -2.63 13.24 -31.83
C GLU A 156 -2.13 12.33 -32.96
N LEU A 157 -1.81 11.07 -32.63
CA LEU A 157 -1.36 10.13 -33.63
C LEU A 157 -2.43 9.81 -34.67
N ILE A 158 -3.69 9.67 -34.26
CA ILE A 158 -4.81 9.45 -35.20
C ILE A 158 -4.91 10.62 -36.19
N GLU A 159 -4.72 11.86 -35.73
CA GLU A 159 -4.72 13.03 -36.62
C GLU A 159 -3.54 13.06 -37.59
N LEU A 160 -2.36 12.64 -37.12
CA LEU A 160 -1.19 12.51 -37.98
C LEU A 160 -1.37 11.39 -39.02
N ASP A 161 -1.88 10.21 -38.61
CA ASP A 161 -2.09 9.08 -39.51
C ASP A 161 -3.21 9.34 -40.53
N LYS A 162 -4.22 10.16 -40.22
CA LYS A 162 -5.20 10.62 -41.22
C LYS A 162 -4.52 11.29 -42.43
N LYS A 163 -3.39 11.98 -42.20
CA LYS A 163 -2.60 12.64 -43.25
C LYS A 163 -1.62 11.67 -43.92
N ALA A 164 -0.90 10.88 -43.12
CA ALA A 164 0.10 9.95 -43.63
C ALA A 164 -0.50 8.73 -44.33
N GLN A 165 -1.69 8.29 -43.91
CA GLN A 165 -2.43 7.11 -44.36
C GLN A 165 -1.65 5.79 -44.30
N PHE A 166 -0.53 5.77 -43.60
CA PHE A 166 0.38 4.63 -43.56
C PHE A 166 -0.27 3.43 -42.87
N THR A 167 -0.87 3.64 -41.69
CA THR A 167 -1.46 2.55 -40.91
C THR A 167 -2.62 1.91 -41.67
N LYS A 168 -3.49 2.73 -42.29
CA LYS A 168 -4.60 2.25 -43.13
C LYS A 168 -4.11 1.41 -44.31
N LYS A 169 -3.11 1.91 -45.06
CA LYS A 169 -2.52 1.18 -46.19
C LYS A 169 -1.92 -0.15 -45.72
N LYS A 170 -1.11 -0.12 -44.66
CA LYS A 170 -0.41 -1.31 -44.18
C LYS A 170 -1.36 -2.36 -43.62
N PHE A 171 -2.40 -1.92 -42.92
CA PHE A 171 -3.48 -2.80 -42.47
C PHE A 171 -4.15 -3.52 -43.65
N GLY A 172 -4.48 -2.79 -44.72
CA GLY A 172 -5.05 -3.38 -45.93
C GLY A 172 -4.15 -4.43 -46.59
N GLU A 173 -2.84 -4.17 -46.68
CA GLU A 173 -1.85 -5.14 -47.17
C GLU A 173 -1.82 -6.41 -46.30
N ILE A 174 -1.75 -6.25 -44.98
CA ILE A 174 -1.73 -7.36 -44.02
C ILE A 174 -2.99 -8.21 -44.15
N GLN A 175 -4.16 -7.59 -44.23
CA GLN A 175 -5.42 -8.32 -44.35
C GLN A 175 -5.49 -9.09 -45.66
N LYS A 176 -5.13 -8.47 -46.80
CA LYS A 176 -5.05 -9.17 -48.10
C LYS A 176 -4.13 -10.38 -48.02
N ASN A 177 -2.97 -10.26 -47.39
CA ASN A 177 -2.02 -11.36 -47.22
C ASN A 177 -2.59 -12.47 -46.33
N LYS A 178 -3.22 -12.13 -45.21
CA LYS A 178 -3.91 -13.10 -44.34
C LYS A 178 -5.01 -13.86 -45.08
N PHE A 179 -5.83 -13.16 -45.87
CA PHE A 179 -6.87 -13.80 -46.68
C PHE A 179 -6.29 -14.76 -47.73
N LYS A 180 -5.19 -14.37 -48.40
CA LYS A 180 -4.48 -15.25 -49.35
C LYS A 180 -3.98 -16.53 -48.66
N ILE A 181 -3.29 -16.39 -47.52
CA ILE A 181 -2.79 -17.52 -46.74
C ILE A 181 -3.93 -18.44 -46.31
N ALA A 182 -5.03 -17.89 -45.80
CA ALA A 182 -6.20 -18.66 -45.40
C ALA A 182 -6.84 -19.42 -46.58
N LYS A 183 -6.92 -18.80 -47.77
CA LYS A 183 -7.44 -19.45 -48.99
C LYS A 183 -6.55 -20.61 -49.40
N VAL A 184 -5.24 -20.41 -49.46
CA VAL A 184 -4.26 -21.47 -49.79
C VAL A 184 -4.34 -22.62 -48.79
N SER A 185 -4.38 -22.33 -47.48
CA SER A 185 -4.52 -23.35 -46.44
C SER A 185 -5.81 -24.18 -46.61
N LYS A 186 -6.94 -23.54 -46.93
CA LYS A 186 -8.20 -24.25 -47.20
C LYS A 186 -8.09 -25.16 -48.43
N LEU A 187 -7.47 -24.67 -49.51
CA LEU A 187 -7.27 -25.46 -50.73
C LEU A 187 -6.37 -26.68 -50.47
N GLN A 188 -5.26 -26.49 -49.74
CA GLN A 188 -4.36 -27.58 -49.35
C GLN A 188 -5.06 -28.63 -48.49
N LYS A 189 -5.90 -28.22 -47.52
CA LYS A 189 -6.70 -29.16 -46.71
C LYS A 189 -7.67 -29.95 -47.57
N LYS A 190 -8.33 -29.31 -48.54
CA LYS A 190 -9.22 -30.00 -49.50
C LYS A 190 -8.44 -31.00 -50.34
N LEU A 191 -7.30 -30.59 -50.90
CA LEU A 191 -6.45 -31.45 -51.74
C LEU A 191 -5.96 -32.68 -50.96
N LYS A 192 -5.50 -32.50 -49.71
CA LYS A 192 -5.09 -33.62 -48.84
C LYS A 192 -6.25 -34.57 -48.57
N LYS A 193 -7.47 -34.05 -48.36
CA LYS A 193 -8.65 -34.89 -48.15
C LYS A 193 -9.04 -35.67 -49.41
N THR A 194 -8.81 -35.12 -50.60
CA THR A 194 -9.12 -35.79 -51.87
C THR A 194 -8.03 -36.75 -52.33
N LEU A 195 -6.77 -36.52 -51.95
CA LEU A 195 -5.63 -37.37 -52.28
C LEU A 195 -5.39 -38.49 -51.27
N ASN A 196 -5.94 -38.38 -50.06
CA ASN A 196 -6.00 -39.48 -49.11
C ASN A 196 -7.19 -40.39 -49.49
N ILE A 197 -6.91 -41.49 -50.18
CA ILE A 197 -7.54 -42.81 -49.89
C ILE A 197 -7.09 -43.23 -48.49
#